data_AF-A0A3M2BA09-F1
#
_entry.id   AF-A0A3M2BA09-F1
#
_cell.length_a   1.000
_cell.length_b   1.000
_cell.length_c   1.000
_cell.angle_alpha   90.00
_cell.angle_beta   90.00
_cell.angle_gamma   90.00
#
_symmetry.space_group_name_H-M   'P 1'
#
loop_
_entity.id
_entity.type
_entity.pdbx_description
1 polymer ?
#
loop_
_entity_poly.entity_id
_entity_poly.type
_entity_poly.pdbx_seq_one_letter_code
_entity_poly.pdbx_strand_id
1 'polypeptide(L)'
;MAAENLVVASLIEEGFFPEDRIERVGDMKLGFDIRAHRIVDSSTGEIHIKRIEVKGRIRGQPVRLTTNEWYKAQQLADTYWIYVGWELLGENPEIVKIQNPACTLDHAKREIVAARFFEIPAEAVGVASRQAGANL
;
A
#
# COMPACT_ATOMS: atom_id res chain seq x y z
N MET A 1 -8.55 -2.98 -9.65
CA MET A 1 -8.90 -3.78 -10.85
C MET A 1 -7.80 -3.82 -11.92
N ALA A 2 -7.56 -2.78 -12.75
CA ALA A 2 -6.54 -2.87 -13.82
C ALA A 2 -5.11 -3.13 -13.29
N ALA A 3 -4.71 -2.41 -12.23
CA ALA A 3 -3.41 -2.58 -11.60
C ALA A 3 -3.21 -3.99 -11.01
N GLU A 4 -4.15 -4.46 -10.20
CA GLU A 4 -4.08 -5.80 -9.61
C GLU A 4 -4.06 -6.91 -10.66
N ASN A 5 -4.80 -6.78 -11.77
CA ASN A 5 -4.77 -7.78 -12.84
C ASN A 5 -3.38 -7.92 -13.47
N LEU A 6 -2.70 -6.79 -13.69
CA LEU A 6 -1.33 -6.80 -14.20
C LEU A 6 -0.35 -7.36 -13.16
N VAL A 7 -0.57 -7.09 -11.87
CA VAL A 7 0.21 -7.70 -10.78
C VAL A 7 0.01 -9.21 -10.74
N VAL A 8 -1.22 -9.71 -10.88
CA VAL A 8 -1.51 -11.15 -10.94
C VAL A 8 -0.82 -11.79 -12.15
N ALA A 9 -0.94 -11.19 -13.34
CA ALA A 9 -0.23 -11.66 -14.53
C ALA A 9 1.29 -11.73 -14.32
N SER A 10 1.87 -10.66 -13.76
CA SER A 10 3.29 -10.62 -13.40
C SER A 10 3.68 -11.71 -12.39
N LEU A 11 2.83 -12.04 -11.42
CA LEU A 11 3.11 -13.09 -10.45
C LEU A 11 3.08 -14.48 -11.08
N ILE A 12 2.16 -14.71 -12.02
CA ILE A 12 2.10 -15.95 -12.79
C ILE A 12 3.41 -16.13 -13.59
N GLU A 13 3.88 -15.07 -14.27
CA GLU A 13 5.17 -15.07 -14.98
C GLU A 13 6.37 -15.34 -14.05
N GLU A 14 6.29 -14.90 -12.79
CA GLU A 14 7.30 -15.17 -11.74
C GLU A 14 7.22 -16.60 -11.17
N GLY A 15 6.29 -17.43 -11.63
CA GLY A 15 6.15 -18.81 -11.19
C GLY A 15 5.21 -19.00 -9.99
N PHE A 16 4.39 -18.00 -9.63
CA PHE A 16 3.30 -18.18 -8.68
C PHE A 16 2.09 -18.77 -9.42
N PHE A 17 2.16 -20.07 -9.69
CA PHE A 17 1.09 -20.84 -10.31
C PHE A 17 0.79 -22.11 -9.47
N PRO A 18 -0.45 -22.65 -9.51
CA PRO A 18 -1.61 -22.15 -10.24
C PRO A 18 -2.16 -20.82 -9.66
N GLU A 19 -3.11 -20.18 -10.36
CA GLU A 19 -3.67 -18.87 -9.94
C GLU A 19 -4.31 -18.91 -8.54
N ASP A 20 -4.74 -20.08 -8.06
CA ASP A 20 -5.23 -20.31 -6.69
C ASP A 20 -4.18 -20.04 -5.60
N ARG A 21 -2.90 -19.92 -5.98
CA ARG A 21 -1.81 -19.47 -5.12
C ARG A 21 -1.72 -17.96 -4.96
N ILE A 22 -2.53 -17.20 -5.70
CA ILE A 22 -2.58 -15.74 -5.70
C ILE A 22 -3.98 -15.29 -5.25
N GLU A 23 -4.05 -14.67 -4.07
CA GLU A 23 -5.28 -14.22 -3.44
C GLU A 23 -5.35 -12.69 -3.42
N ARG A 24 -6.46 -12.10 -3.86
CA ARG A 24 -6.78 -10.69 -3.61
C ARG A 24 -7.43 -10.58 -2.22
N VAL A 25 -6.77 -9.88 -1.31
CA VAL A 25 -7.11 -9.83 0.12
C VAL A 25 -7.27 -8.39 0.65
N GLY A 26 -7.26 -7.38 -0.22
CA GLY A 26 -7.38 -5.96 0.17
C GLY A 26 -8.59 -5.66 1.07
N ASP A 27 -9.73 -6.28 0.78
CA ASP A 27 -10.98 -6.10 1.56
C ASP A 27 -10.91 -6.72 2.96
N MET A 28 -9.95 -7.61 3.21
CA MET A 28 -9.75 -8.27 4.52
C MET A 28 -9.00 -7.38 5.52
N LYS A 29 -8.59 -6.16 5.14
CA LYS A 29 -7.88 -5.20 6.01
C LYS A 29 -6.59 -5.76 6.62
N LEU A 30 -5.87 -6.62 5.88
CA LEU A 30 -4.61 -7.23 6.33
C LEU A 30 -3.40 -6.30 6.19
N GLY A 31 -3.56 -5.18 5.47
CA GLY A 31 -2.51 -4.18 5.23
C GLY A 31 -1.67 -4.42 3.97
N PHE A 32 -2.22 -5.16 3.01
CA PHE A 32 -1.73 -5.37 1.66
C PHE A 32 -2.89 -5.90 0.78
N ASP A 33 -2.76 -5.76 -0.53
CA ASP A 33 -3.83 -6.06 -1.49
C ASP A 33 -3.81 -7.50 -1.99
N ILE A 34 -2.63 -8.08 -2.20
CA ILE A 34 -2.45 -9.41 -2.80
C ILE A 34 -1.54 -10.27 -1.91
N ARG A 35 -1.92 -11.54 -1.72
CA ARG A 35 -1.06 -12.58 -1.14
C ARG A 35 -0.75 -13.61 -2.21
N ALA A 36 0.52 -13.86 -2.46
CA ALA A 36 0.96 -14.92 -3.36
C ALA A 36 1.92 -15.86 -2.64
N HIS A 37 1.86 -17.16 -2.92
CA HIS A 37 2.80 -18.12 -2.37
C HIS A 37 3.17 -19.21 -3.37
N ARG A 38 4.41 -19.70 -3.36
CA ARG A 38 4.81 -20.85 -4.18
C ARG A 38 5.73 -21.77 -3.40
N ILE A 39 5.65 -23.07 -3.70
CA ILE A 39 6.60 -24.04 -3.15
C ILE A 39 7.93 -23.86 -3.89
N VAL A 40 9.00 -23.60 -3.15
CA VAL A 40 10.36 -23.47 -3.68
C VAL A 40 11.03 -24.83 -3.72
N ASP A 41 10.85 -25.61 -2.65
CA ASP A 41 11.40 -26.94 -2.51
C ASP A 41 10.31 -27.85 -1.91
N SER A 42 9.85 -28.81 -2.72
CA SER A 42 8.80 -29.76 -2.32
C SER A 42 9.28 -30.81 -1.33
N SER A 43 10.59 -31.03 -1.23
CA SER A 43 11.19 -32.00 -0.31
C SER A 43 11.28 -31.46 1.12
N THR A 44 11.49 -30.15 1.26
CA THR A 44 11.58 -29.45 2.55
C THR A 44 10.27 -28.78 2.96
N GLY A 45 9.37 -28.56 1.99
CA GLY A 45 8.15 -27.79 2.21
C GLY A 45 8.42 -26.28 2.29
N GLU A 46 9.56 -25.81 1.78
CA GLU A 46 9.87 -24.38 1.74
C GLU A 46 8.87 -23.65 0.84
N ILE A 47 8.23 -22.62 1.40
CA ILE A 47 7.27 -21.77 0.70
C ILE A 47 7.81 -20.35 0.64
N HIS A 48 7.87 -19.82 -0.58
CA HIS A 48 8.13 -18.40 -0.79
C HIS A 48 6.81 -17.64 -0.83
N ILE A 49 6.71 -16.57 -0.02
CA ILE A 49 5.50 -15.79 0.15
C ILE A 49 5.77 -14.33 -0.23
N LYS A 50 4.85 -13.75 -1.01
CA LYS A 50 4.77 -12.30 -1.26
C LYS A 50 3.45 -11.75 -0.73
N ARG A 51 3.53 -10.67 0.03
CA ARG A 51 2.42 -9.85 0.53
C ARG A 51 2.58 -8.48 -0.11
N ILE A 52 1.72 -8.18 -1.07
CA ILE A 52 1.94 -7.13 -2.06
C ILE A 52 0.91 -6.03 -1.87
N GLU A 53 1.39 -4.82 -1.66
CA GLU A 53 0.64 -3.59 -1.80
C GLU A 53 0.74 -3.07 -3.24
N VAL A 54 -0.38 -2.79 -3.89
CA VAL A 54 -0.44 -2.39 -5.30
C VAL A 54 -0.68 -0.89 -5.42
N LYS A 55 0.24 -0.16 -6.07
CA LYS A 55 0.11 1.29 -6.28
C LYS A 55 0.11 1.63 -7.76
N GLY A 56 -1.01 2.12 -8.28
CA GLY A 56 -1.08 2.70 -9.63
C GLY A 56 -0.77 4.20 -9.62
N ARG A 57 0.15 4.67 -10.46
CA ARG A 57 0.54 6.10 -10.54
C ARG A 57 0.83 6.53 -11.98
N ILE A 58 0.71 7.84 -12.21
CA ILE A 58 1.25 8.49 -13.41
C ILE A 58 2.77 8.65 -13.21
N ARG A 59 3.55 8.41 -14.26
CA ARG A 59 5.01 8.44 -14.20
C ARG A 59 5.53 9.77 -13.68
N GLY A 60 6.54 9.70 -12.82
CA GLY A 60 7.15 10.86 -12.16
C GLY A 60 6.36 11.38 -10.95
N GLN A 61 5.14 10.91 -10.69
CA GLN A 61 4.42 11.25 -9.45
C GLN A 61 4.93 10.42 -8.27
N PRO A 62 4.94 10.99 -7.05
CA PRO A 62 5.37 10.26 -5.87
C PRO A 62 4.42 9.10 -5.55
N VAL A 63 5.01 7.96 -5.19
CA VAL A 63 4.28 6.86 -4.55
C VAL A 63 4.08 7.24 -3.07
N ARG A 64 2.85 7.09 -2.58
CA ARG A 64 2.49 7.36 -1.18
C ARG A 64 2.04 6.06 -0.54
N LEU A 65 2.65 5.75 0.59
CA LEU A 65 2.18 4.71 1.50
C LEU A 65 1.45 5.37 2.66
N THR A 66 0.37 4.74 3.13
CA THR A 66 -0.22 5.14 4.41
C THR A 66 0.74 4.78 5.55
N THR A 67 0.56 5.39 6.72
CA THR A 67 1.33 5.01 7.92
C THR A 67 1.22 3.52 8.22
N ASN A 68 0.03 2.94 8.03
CA ASN A 68 -0.21 1.52 8.25
C ASN A 68 0.55 0.64 7.24
N GLU A 69 0.56 1.00 5.95
CA GLU A 69 1.33 0.29 4.93
C GLU A 69 2.84 0.36 5.19
N TRP A 70 3.36 1.52 5.61
CA TRP A 70 4.77 1.66 5.96
C TRP A 70 5.16 0.75 7.15
N TYR A 71 4.35 0.76 8.21
CA TYR A 71 4.56 -0.13 9.36
C TYR A 71 4.38 -1.61 8.99
N LYS A 72 3.49 -1.95 8.05
CA LYS A 72 3.37 -3.31 7.53
C LYS A 72 4.61 -3.73 6.76
N ALA A 73 5.20 -2.84 5.96
CA ALA A 73 6.47 -3.09 5.30
C ALA A 73 7.59 -3.36 6.31
N GLN A 74 7.67 -2.60 7.41
CA GLN A 74 8.63 -2.86 8.49
C GLN A 74 8.38 -4.22 9.17
N GLN A 75 7.12 -4.54 9.46
CA GLN A 75 6.74 -5.77 10.16
C GLN A 75 6.98 -7.04 9.31
N LEU A 76 6.64 -6.98 8.03
CA LEU A 76 6.62 -8.13 7.13
C LEU A 76 7.92 -8.27 6.31
N ALA A 77 8.77 -7.24 6.33
CA ALA A 77 10.13 -7.22 5.80
C ALA A 77 10.24 -7.85 4.39
N ASP A 78 11.04 -8.91 4.23
CA ASP A 78 11.36 -9.50 2.94
C ASP A 78 10.18 -10.20 2.27
N THR A 79 9.10 -10.44 3.01
CA THR A 79 7.86 -10.96 2.45
C THR A 79 6.90 -9.85 2.00
N TYR A 80 7.17 -8.59 2.34
CA TYR A 80 6.38 -7.44 1.92
C TYR A 80 6.95 -6.82 0.65
N TRP A 81 6.06 -6.52 -0.28
CA TRP A 81 6.40 -5.94 -1.57
C TRP A 81 5.47 -4.78 -1.86
N ILE A 82 5.99 -3.77 -2.54
CA ILE A 82 5.13 -2.82 -3.27
C ILE A 82 5.31 -3.08 -4.76
N TYR A 83 4.20 -3.25 -5.47
CA TYR A 83 4.18 -3.31 -6.94
C TYR A 83 3.62 -1.99 -7.43
N VAL A 84 4.46 -1.18 -8.08
CA VAL A 84 4.12 0.15 -8.58
C VAL A 84 3.86 0.06 -10.07
N GLY A 85 2.60 0.25 -10.45
CA GLY A 85 2.18 0.31 -11.85
C GLY A 85 2.23 1.75 -12.38
N TRP A 86 3.02 1.98 -13.42
CA TRP A 86 3.12 3.25 -14.14
C TRP A 86 2.31 3.20 -15.44
N GLU A 87 1.63 4.31 -15.76
CA GLU A 87 0.89 4.48 -17.03
C GLU A 87 -0.06 3.33 -17.35
N LEU A 88 -0.76 2.81 -16.33
CA LEU A 88 -1.59 1.60 -16.43
C LEU A 88 -2.76 1.68 -17.42
N LEU A 89 -3.10 2.88 -17.87
CA LEU A 89 -4.15 3.12 -18.87
C LEU A 89 -3.57 3.54 -20.23
N GLY A 90 -2.25 3.62 -20.36
CA GLY A 90 -1.56 3.97 -21.59
C GLY A 90 -1.12 2.74 -22.40
N GLU A 91 -0.45 2.98 -23.52
CA GLU A 91 0.00 1.91 -24.45
C GLU A 91 1.12 1.04 -23.88
N ASN A 92 1.90 1.57 -22.93
CA ASN A 92 3.08 0.91 -22.37
C ASN A 92 3.02 0.92 -20.82
N PRO A 93 2.12 0.13 -20.20
CA PRO A 93 2.09 -0.01 -18.76
C PRO A 93 3.38 -0.69 -18.26
N GLU A 94 3.92 -0.21 -17.15
CA GLU A 94 5.12 -0.79 -16.52
C GLU A 94 4.83 -1.15 -15.06
N ILE A 95 5.34 -2.28 -14.59
CA ILE A 95 5.32 -2.65 -13.17
C ILE A 95 6.75 -2.65 -12.61
N VAL A 96 6.98 -1.81 -11.61
CA VAL A 96 8.18 -1.83 -10.77
C VAL A 96 7.90 -2.59 -9.49
N LYS A 97 8.78 -3.53 -9.13
CA LYS A 97 8.62 -4.42 -7.97
C LYS A 97 9.69 -4.08 -6.94
N ILE A 98 9.28 -3.76 -5.71
CA ILE A 98 10.22 -3.37 -4.65
C ILE A 98 9.98 -4.25 -3.44
N GLN A 99 10.97 -5.09 -3.12
CA GLN A 99 10.99 -5.92 -1.93
C GLN A 99 11.38 -5.09 -0.71
N ASN A 100 10.74 -5.37 0.43
CA ASN A 100 11.04 -4.76 1.72
C ASN A 100 11.20 -3.23 1.59
N PRO A 101 10.14 -2.50 1.16
CA PRO A 101 10.23 -1.07 0.88
C PRO A 101 10.65 -0.26 2.12
N ALA A 102 10.35 -0.77 3.32
CA ALA A 102 10.82 -0.16 4.55
C ALA A 102 12.34 -0.19 4.70
N CYS A 103 13.03 -1.23 4.23
CA CYS A 103 14.49 -1.28 4.21
C CYS A 103 15.06 -0.54 2.99
N THR A 104 14.48 -0.77 1.81
CA THR A 104 15.04 -0.29 0.53
C THR A 104 14.78 1.19 0.28
N LEU A 105 13.71 1.78 0.82
CA LEU A 105 13.31 3.17 0.58
C LEU A 105 13.38 4.06 1.83
N ASP A 106 13.85 3.57 2.98
CA ASP A 106 13.89 4.34 4.22
C ASP A 106 14.63 5.66 4.08
N HIS A 107 15.75 5.62 3.35
CA HIS A 107 16.64 6.74 3.10
C HIS A 107 15.99 7.85 2.25
N ALA A 108 14.97 7.50 1.46
CA ALA A 108 14.27 8.41 0.56
C ALA A 108 12.90 8.85 1.10
N LYS A 109 12.43 8.28 2.22
CA LYS A 109 11.10 8.56 2.74
C LYS A 109 11.03 9.99 3.28
N ARG A 110 9.88 10.62 3.04
CA ARG A 110 9.50 11.88 3.70
C ARG A 110 8.15 11.68 4.36
N GLU A 111 8.12 11.88 5.67
CA GLU A 111 6.87 11.82 6.42
C GLU A 111 5.96 13.01 6.06
N ILE A 112 4.72 12.70 5.69
CA ILE A 112 3.68 13.69 5.44
C ILE A 112 2.70 13.61 6.62
N VAL A 113 2.79 14.56 7.54
CA VAL A 113 1.94 14.61 8.73
C VAL A 113 0.73 15.49 8.46
N ALA A 114 -0.46 14.90 8.42
CA ALA A 114 -1.72 15.63 8.41
C ALA A 114 -2.24 15.78 9.86
N ALA A 115 -2.78 16.96 10.19
CA ALA A 115 -3.47 17.16 11.46
C ALA A 115 -4.63 16.15 11.57
N ARG A 116 -4.60 15.30 12.61
CA ARG A 116 -5.68 14.34 12.88
C ARG A 116 -6.87 15.01 13.57
N PHE A 117 -6.59 16.03 14.38
CA PHE A 117 -7.56 16.79 15.13
C PHE A 117 -7.15 18.26 15.13
N PHE A 118 -8.15 19.13 15.12
CA PHE A 118 -8.00 20.51 15.54
C PHE A 118 -8.60 20.61 16.93
N GLU A 119 -7.81 21.11 17.88
CA GLU A 119 -8.32 21.38 19.22
C GLU A 119 -8.89 22.80 19.25
N ILE A 120 -10.14 22.92 19.70
CA ILE A 120 -10.80 24.21 19.90
C ILE A 120 -10.97 24.41 21.41
N PRO A 121 -10.38 25.45 22.00
CA PRO A 121 -10.58 25.74 23.41
C PRO A 121 -12.06 25.96 23.74
N ALA A 122 -12.52 25.40 24.86
CA ALA A 122 -13.92 25.54 25.29
C ALA A 122 -14.36 27.01 25.41
N GLU A 123 -13.45 27.90 25.82
CA GLU A 123 -13.71 29.34 25.89
C GLU A 123 -14.05 29.93 24.52
N ALA A 124 -13.30 29.56 23.47
CA ALA A 124 -13.53 30.04 22.11
C ALA A 124 -14.92 29.61 21.59
N VAL A 125 -15.37 28.40 21.93
CA VAL A 125 -16.73 27.93 21.64
C VAL A 125 -17.76 28.80 22.35
N GLY A 126 -17.54 29.12 23.62
CA GLY A 126 -18.42 29.98 24.41
C GLY A 126 -18.50 31.42 23.88
N VAL A 127 -17.37 32.00 23.46
CA VAL A 127 -17.31 33.34 22.86
C VAL A 127 -18.08 33.37 21.53
N ALA A 128 -17.85 32.40 20.65
CA ALA A 128 -18.52 32.31 19.35
C ALA A 128 -20.04 32.18 19.51
N SER A 129 -20.50 31.38 20.47
CA SER A 129 -21.93 31.22 20.76
C SER A 129 -22.59 32.54 21.21
N ARG A 130 -21.93 33.32 22.08
CA ARG A 130 -22.45 34.62 22.55
C ARG A 130 -22.51 35.67 21.43
N GLN A 131 -21.51 35.70 20.56
CA GLN A 131 -21.46 36.65 19.44
C GLN A 131 -22.55 36.35 18.40
N ALA A 132 -22.88 35.08 18.17
CA ALA A 132 -23.98 34.70 17.27
C ALA A 132 -25.36 35.14 17.80
N GLY A 133 -25.57 35.12 19.13
CA GLY A 133 -26.82 35.56 19.75
C GLY A 133 -26.98 37.08 19.88
N ALA A 134 -25.90 37.85 19.77
CA ALA A 134 -25.92 39.31 19.83
C ALA A 134 -26.19 39.98 18.46
N ASN A 135 -26.19 39.20 17.38
CA ASN A 135 -26.41 39.67 15.99
C ASN A 135 -27.81 39.28 15.45
N LEU A 136 -28.74 38.89 16.32
CA LEU A 136 -30.16 38.66 16.05
C LEU A 136 -31.00 39.65 16.86
#